data_AF-A0A6I6LAK2-F1
#
_entry.id   AF-A0A6I6LAK2-F1
#
_cell.length_a   1.000
_cell.length_b   1.000
_cell.length_c   1.000
_cell.angle_alpha   90.00
_cell.angle_beta   90.00
_cell.angle_gamma   90.00
#
_symmetry.space_group_name_H-M   'P 1'
#
loop_
_entity.id
_entity.type
_entity.pdbx_description
1 polymer ?
#
loop_
_entity_poly.entity_id
_entity_poly.type
_entity_poly.pdbx_seq_one_letter_code
_entity_poly.pdbx_strand_id
1 'polypeptide(L)' 'MPRTPDLSASQLSEVIEMALSDHVGFSLIEQQHGVSPDQVKAIMRSHLKPGSYKSWRKRVREFGDRREHYK' A
#
# COMPACT_ATOMS: atom_id res chain seq x y z
N MET A 1 9.99 -5.19 -16.27
CA MET A 1 8.77 -5.81 -15.73
C MET A 1 8.93 -5.87 -14.22
N PRO A 2 8.19 -5.08 -13.41
CA PRO A 2 8.24 -5.29 -11.96
C PRO A 2 7.60 -6.65 -11.68
N ARG A 3 8.39 -7.59 -11.12
CA ARG A 3 7.88 -8.88 -10.65
C ARG A 3 6.77 -8.59 -9.65
N THR A 4 5.58 -9.13 -9.86
CA THR A 4 4.63 -9.30 -8.77
C THR A 4 5.38 -10.07 -7.67
N PRO A 5 5.47 -9.53 -6.46
CA PRO A 5 6.09 -10.26 -5.37
C PRO A 5 5.28 -11.54 -5.20
N ASP A 6 5.98 -12.68 -5.07
CA ASP A 6 5.37 -13.98 -4.79
C ASP A 6 4.88 -13.94 -3.34
N LEU A 7 3.78 -13.21 -3.14
CA LEU A 7 3.13 -13.08 -1.85
C LEU A 7 2.12 -14.22 -1.74
N SER A 8 2.26 -14.99 -0.67
CA SER A 8 1.19 -15.90 -0.26
C SER A 8 -0.09 -15.12 0.02
N ALA A 9 -1.25 -15.79 -0.05
CA ALA A 9 -2.54 -15.17 0.24
C ALA A 9 -2.57 -14.49 1.63
N SER A 10 -1.83 -15.04 2.61
CA SER A 10 -1.65 -14.45 3.94
C SER A 10 -0.88 -13.14 3.88
N GLN A 11 0.29 -13.12 3.24
CA GLN A 11 1.10 -11.91 3.09
C GLN A 11 0.37 -10.82 2.29
N LEU A 12 -0.42 -11.21 1.30
CA LEU A 12 -1.25 -10.27 0.54
C LEU A 12 -2.30 -9.62 1.43
N SER A 13 -2.94 -10.40 2.31
CA SER A 13 -3.92 -9.90 3.27
C SER A 13 -3.25 -8.97 4.29
N GLU A 14 -2.09 -9.36 4.82
CA GLU A 14 -1.29 -8.52 5.72
C GLU A 14 -0.91 -7.18 5.07
N VAL A 15 -0.43 -7.20 3.82
CA VAL A 15 -0.09 -5.96 3.08
C VAL A 15 -1.32 -5.07 2.91
N ILE A 16 -2.49 -5.65 2.64
CA ILE A 16 -3.75 -4.90 2.51
C ILE A 16 -4.17 -4.31 3.86
N GLU A 17 -4.11 -5.09 4.94
CA GLU A 17 -4.42 -4.63 6.30
C GLU A 17 -3.48 -3.51 6.75
N MET A 18 -2.18 -3.69 6.52
CA MET A 18 -1.15 -2.68 6.75
C MET A 18 -1.41 -1.42 5.92
N ALA A 19 -1.72 -1.55 4.63
CA ALA A 19 -1.99 -0.39 3.77
C ALA A 19 -3.31 0.33 4.11
N LEU A 20 -4.28 -0.36 4.72
CA LEU A 20 -5.51 0.22 5.25
C LEU A 20 -5.32 0.86 6.62
N SER A 21 -4.26 0.49 7.34
CA SER A 21 -3.91 1.01 8.65
C SER A 21 -3.20 2.35 8.51
N ASP A 22 -3.82 3.39 9.07
CA ASP A 22 -3.29 4.75 9.09
C ASP A 22 -1.99 4.88 9.94
N HIS A 23 -1.61 3.81 10.65
CA HIS A 23 -0.39 3.74 11.47
C HIS A 23 0.82 3.11 10.75
N VAL A 24 0.62 2.55 9.55
CA VAL A 24 1.66 1.81 8.84
C VAL A 24 2.04 2.52 7.56
N GLY A 25 3.29 2.96 7.50
CA GLY A 25 3.85 3.58 6.30
C GLY A 25 4.25 2.55 5.25
N PHE A 26 4.22 2.95 3.98
CA PHE A 26 4.69 2.10 2.87
C PHE A 26 6.15 1.65 3.03
N SER A 27 6.99 2.42 3.72
CA SER A 27 8.39 2.02 4.01
C SER A 27 8.47 0.80 4.93
N LEU A 28 7.54 0.64 5.88
CA LEU A 28 7.50 -0.54 6.75
C LEU A 28 7.04 -1.78 5.97
N ILE A 29 6.05 -1.61 5.08
CA ILE A 29 5.56 -2.66 4.19
C ILE A 29 6.68 -3.12 3.25
N GLU A 30 7.47 -2.18 2.71
CA GLU A 30 8.63 -2.50 1.88
C GLU A 30 9.71 -3.22 2.67
N GLN A 31 9.95 -2.85 3.94
CA GLN A 31 10.92 -3.54 4.79
C GLN A 31 10.48 -4.95 5.22
N GLN A 32 9.20 -5.15 5.55
CA GLN A 32 8.70 -6.47 5.98
C GLN A 32 8.47 -7.43 4.82
N HIS A 33 7.85 -6.96 3.74
CA HIS A 33 7.40 -7.81 2.64
C HIS A 33 8.22 -7.64 1.36
N GLY A 34 9.15 -6.67 1.30
CA GLY A 34 9.87 -6.35 0.06
C GLY A 34 8.97 -5.73 -1.02
N VAL A 35 7.81 -5.21 -0.63
CA VAL A 35 6.78 -4.70 -1.56
C VAL A 35 6.88 -3.19 -1.65
N SER A 36 7.22 -2.69 -2.83
CA SER A 36 7.33 -1.26 -3.05
C SER A 36 5.97 -0.56 -3.01
N PRO A 37 5.93 0.75 -2.69
CA PRO A 37 4.67 1.52 -2.65
C PRO A 37 3.85 1.42 -3.94
N ASP A 38 4.50 1.31 -5.10
CA ASP A 38 3.83 1.09 -6.39
C ASP A 38 3.15 -0.27 -6.50
N GLN A 39 3.77 -1.32 -5.98
CA GLN A 39 3.15 -2.65 -5.92
C GLN A 39 1.97 -2.65 -4.93
N VAL A 40 2.10 -1.99 -3.77
CA VAL A 40 0.97 -1.83 -2.83
C VAL A 40 -0.19 -1.09 -3.50
N LYS A 41 0.08 0.00 -4.24
CA LYS A 41 -0.94 0.72 -5.02
C LYS A 41 -1.63 -0.18 -6.06
N ALA A 42 -0.89 -1.06 -6.72
CA ALA A 42 -1.43 -2.01 -7.69
C ALA A 42 -2.30 -3.08 -7.02
N ILE A 43 -1.82 -3.66 -5.91
CA ILE A 43 -2.56 -4.63 -5.08
C ILE A 43 -3.88 -4.03 -4.61
N MET A 44 -3.82 -2.83 -4.00
CA MET A 44 -5.00 -2.13 -3.50
C MET A 44 -5.99 -1.80 -4.60
N ARG A 45 -5.52 -1.49 -5.81
CA ARG A 45 -6.38 -1.21 -6.97
C ARG A 45 -7.08 -2.47 -7.50
N SER A 46 -6.44 -3.64 -7.39
CA SER A 46 -7.03 -4.93 -7.78
C SER A 46 -7.97 -5.50 -6.71
N HIS A 47 -7.71 -5.23 -5.42
CA HIS A 47 -8.51 -5.77 -4.31
C HIS A 47 -9.69 -4.88 -3.89
N LEU A 48 -9.56 -3.56 -3.99
CA LEU A 48 -10.62 -2.64 -3.57
C LEU A 48 -11.57 -2.33 -4.72
N LYS A 49 -12.85 -2.18 -4.38
CA LYS A 49 -13.83 -1.60 -5.30
C LYS A 49 -13.41 -0.16 -5.66
N PRO A 50 -13.79 0.35 -6.86
CA PRO A 50 -13.40 1.68 -7.32
C PRO A 50 -13.71 2.80 -6.32
N GLY A 51 -14.85 2.72 -5.64
CA GLY A 51 -15.24 3.68 -4.59
C GLY A 51 -14.34 3.62 -3.35
N SER A 52 -14.08 2.42 -2.84
CA SER A 52 -13.17 2.21 -1.68
C SER A 52 -11.74 2.62 -2.01
N TYR A 53 -11.25 2.31 -3.23
CA TYR A 53 -9.93 2.74 -3.70
C TYR A 53 -9.81 4.27 -3.74
N LYS A 54 -10.86 4.98 -4.18
CA LYS A 54 -10.88 6.45 -4.20
C LYS A 54 -10.77 7.03 -2.79
N SER A 55 -11.51 6.49 -1.83
CA SER A 55 -11.45 6.91 -0.42
C SER A 55 -10.09 6.60 0.22
N TRP A 56 -9.55 5.41 -0.04
CA TRP A 56 -8.20 5.05 0.41
C TRP A 56 -7.13 5.97 -0.20
N ARG A 57 -7.20 6.25 -1.51
CA ARG A 57 -6.28 7.20 -2.17
C ARG A 57 -6.35 8.60 -1.57
N LYS A 58 -7.53 9.05 -1.15
CA LYS A 58 -7.67 10.34 -0.45
C LYS A 58 -6.91 10.31 0.88
N ARG A 59 -7.11 9.27 1.70
CA ARG A 59 -6.34 9.07 2.94
C ARG A 59 -4.84 8.99 2.69
N VAL A 60 -4.40 8.17 1.74
CA VAL A 60 -2.97 8.07 1.37
C VAL A 60 -2.39 9.42 0.95
N ARG A 61 -3.17 10.28 0.31
CA ARG A 61 -2.72 11.64 -0.02
C ARG A 61 -2.63 12.52 1.21
N GLU A 62 -3.60 12.45 2.12
CA GLU A 62 -3.58 13.20 3.40
C GLU A 62 -2.43 12.74 4.32
N PHE A 63 -2.15 11.44 4.37
CA PHE A 63 -0.99 10.87 5.10
C PHE A 63 0.33 11.07 4.35
N GLY A 64 0.29 11.10 3.02
CA GLY A 64 1.44 11.39 2.17
C GLY A 64 1.84 12.86 2.21
N ASP A 65 0.91 13.78 2.47
CA ASP A 65 1.17 15.21 2.67
C ASP A 65 2.02 15.46 3.92
N ARG A 66 1.94 14.58 4.93
CA ARG A 66 2.88 14.57 6.07
C ARG A 66 4.31 14.14 5.69
N ARG A 67 4.55 13.73 4.43
CA ARG A 67 5.88 13.49 3.86
C ARG A 67 6.29 14.63 2.93
N GLU A 68 6.31 15.87 3.46
CA GLU A 68 7.16 16.95 2.92
C GLU A 68 8.67 16.69 3.10
N HIS A 69 9.10 15.47 3.45
CA HIS A 69 10.52 15.10 3.50
C HIS A 69 10.77 13.77 2.77
N TYR A 70 10.57 13.77 1.46
CA TYR A 70 11.43 12.99 0.58
C TYR A 70 11.57 13.70 -0.77
N LYS A 71 12.17 14.89 -0.78
CA LYS A 71 13.49 15.18 -1.37
C LYS A 71 13.76 16.68 -1.30
#